data_AF-A0A954VR07-F1
#
_entry.id   AF-A0A954VR07-F1
#
_cell.length_a   1.000
_cell.length_b   1.000
_cell.length_c   1.000
_cell.angle_alpha   90.00
_cell.angle_beta   90.00
_cell.angle_gamma   90.00
#
_symmetry.space_group_name_H-M   'P 1'
#
loop_
_entity.id
_entity.type
_entity.pdbx_description
1 polymer ?
#
loop_
_entity_poly.entity_id
_entity_poly.type
_entity_poly.pdbx_seq_one_letter_code
_entity_poly.pdbx_strand_id
1 'polypeptide(L)'
;MNFVTGGSSVTQEINMIQHQVRMGVRCMSWILAMLIASTGLAQSSGFEGYVQAPPNHAILEDTLNGWIFVPMELKKQYDTALNELDSLQTDINNGRISAQQATGKLNELKVRLADLRKKLEASRVDVAGAEIHEQTESLEFSMGPERRLAITANQVNVIGWKNPHVKVDLKKSVLTNDGQLPDSILKEIRVVHEHARAKFAGQTDAEWDAQEKEFLEKQGSSLTPEQLEGRRKLVSEIRESYAPHRELIGKEIDQISITGLDYQNNGWLTQKVKSDGGDGRYGSVRQRYAEVTVYVPDCVSVCVRGARRGLIVRDLTANKLTVVSEGSTDSDNGHFEIEGLTGDLDCRNFPLQHIANVEGHVSIESTEEFANGDSGYSGGQRLFAPGRMFAVQVFNVSDGIDLHFGRVKLDVAGVGGTVNIQNDFGETFIDARTLTLQPHRIVHQAGGIVVHLSTDVLNTVPILAVTNHGEVRTDFPREVLDDFRLIGPDKLNGVRRTWVGIRTDSKDQSAEPAHGLFSLLDRFPAIQSNDTRPPGLDVLSYGGSLTLLKSE
;
A
#
# COMPACT_ATOMS: atom_id res chain seq x y z
N MET A 1 2.31 53.85 -22.63
CA MET A 1 1.10 53.00 -22.72
C MET A 1 1.33 51.81 -21.80
N ASN A 2 0.68 51.83 -20.64
CA ASN A 2 0.77 50.78 -19.63
C ASN A 2 -0.37 49.79 -19.84
N PHE A 3 -0.07 48.50 -19.94
CA PHE A 3 -1.03 47.42 -19.72
C PHE A 3 -0.49 46.53 -18.59
N VAL A 4 -1.25 46.56 -17.49
CA VAL A 4 -1.10 45.72 -16.31
C VAL A 4 -1.83 44.40 -16.59
N THR A 5 -1.17 43.26 -16.41
CA THR A 5 -1.81 41.94 -16.37
C THR A 5 -1.75 41.42 -14.94
N GLY A 6 -2.84 41.59 -14.21
CA GLY A 6 -3.10 40.95 -12.92
C GLY A 6 -4.06 39.79 -13.14
N GLY A 7 -3.64 38.57 -12.81
CA GLY A 7 -4.46 37.38 -13.00
C GLY A 7 -3.88 36.08 -12.44
N SER A 8 -3.08 36.13 -11.36
CA SER A 8 -2.48 34.92 -10.77
C SER A 8 -2.77 34.70 -9.27
N SER A 9 -3.36 35.66 -8.55
CA SER A 9 -3.54 35.51 -7.09
C SER A 9 -4.79 34.71 -6.71
N VAL A 10 -5.88 34.79 -7.49
CA VAL A 10 -7.17 34.17 -7.12
C VAL A 10 -7.12 32.64 -7.24
N THR A 11 -6.41 32.10 -8.23
CA THR A 11 -6.26 30.64 -8.40
C THR A 11 -5.32 30.03 -7.36
N GLN A 12 -4.32 30.78 -6.88
CA GLN A 12 -3.48 30.35 -5.76
C GLN A 12 -4.22 30.40 -4.43
N GLU A 13 -5.08 31.40 -4.20
CA GLU A 13 -5.92 31.46 -2.99
C GLU A 13 -6.98 30.36 -2.95
N ILE A 14 -7.61 30.01 -4.09
CA ILE A 14 -8.58 28.90 -4.15
C ILE A 14 -7.92 27.55 -3.88
N ASN A 15 -6.72 27.30 -4.42
CA ASN A 15 -5.99 26.06 -4.16
C ASN A 15 -5.48 25.97 -2.71
N MET A 16 -5.10 27.10 -2.11
CA MET A 16 -4.70 27.16 -0.70
C MET A 16 -5.89 26.93 0.25
N ILE A 17 -7.08 27.46 -0.09
CA ILE A 17 -8.32 27.22 0.66
C ILE A 17 -8.77 25.76 0.51
N GLN A 18 -8.69 25.16 -0.69
CA GLN A 18 -9.03 23.74 -0.88
C GLN A 18 -8.06 22.81 -0.13
N HIS A 19 -6.78 23.16 -0.05
CA HIS A 19 -5.81 22.40 0.74
C HIS A 19 -6.02 22.56 2.26
N GLN A 20 -6.41 23.75 2.73
CA GLN A 20 -6.75 24.00 4.14
C GLN A 20 -8.09 23.36 4.54
N VAL A 21 -9.08 23.27 3.64
CA VAL A 21 -10.34 22.56 3.88
C VAL A 21 -10.12 21.04 3.94
N ARG A 22 -9.28 20.47 3.07
CA ARG A 22 -8.88 19.05 3.16
C ARG A 22 -8.13 18.70 4.44
N MET A 23 -7.35 19.61 5.01
CA MET A 23 -6.73 19.42 6.33
C MET A 23 -7.67 19.75 7.50
N GLY A 24 -8.61 20.67 7.33
CA GLY A 24 -9.56 21.12 8.36
C GLY A 24 -10.62 20.08 8.73
N VAL A 25 -11.09 19.28 7.77
CA VAL A 25 -12.09 18.23 8.01
C VAL A 25 -11.51 17.07 8.85
N ARG A 26 -10.20 16.84 8.82
CA ARG A 26 -9.52 15.89 9.72
C ARG A 26 -9.23 16.45 11.12
N CYS A 27 -9.17 17.78 11.29
CA CYS A 27 -8.86 18.43 12.56
C CYS A 27 -10.09 18.80 13.41
N MET A 28 -11.27 19.00 12.82
CA MET A 28 -12.43 19.53 13.58
C MET A 28 -13.07 18.54 14.55
N SER A 29 -12.90 17.22 14.35
CA SER A 29 -13.30 16.21 15.34
C SER A 29 -12.32 16.08 16.53
N TRP A 30 -11.14 16.71 16.47
CA TRP A 30 -10.13 16.69 17.55
C TRP A 30 -10.21 17.90 18.48
N ILE A 31 -10.72 19.05 18.02
CA ILE A 31 -10.70 20.30 18.80
C ILE A 31 -11.70 20.29 19.97
N LEU A 32 -12.80 19.53 19.88
CA LEU A 32 -13.76 19.42 20.99
C LEU A 32 -13.33 18.40 22.07
N ALA A 33 -12.36 17.53 21.77
CA ALA A 33 -11.78 16.59 22.74
C ALA A 33 -10.55 17.16 23.47
N MET A 34 -9.89 18.19 22.93
CA MET A 34 -8.68 18.78 23.53
C MET A 34 -8.93 19.79 24.67
N LEU A 35 -10.16 20.28 24.87
CA LEU A 35 -10.40 21.34 25.87
C LEU A 35 -10.67 20.84 27.31
N ILE A 36 -10.59 19.52 27.58
CA ILE A 36 -10.79 18.94 28.93
C ILE A 36 -9.55 18.20 29.46
N ALA A 37 -8.46 18.06 28.69
CA ALA A 37 -7.30 17.25 29.07
C ALA A 37 -6.03 18.05 29.46
N SER A 38 -6.17 19.28 29.97
CA SER A 38 -5.03 20.09 30.41
C SER A 38 -4.73 19.96 31.91
N THR A 39 -4.48 18.74 32.39
CA THR A 39 -3.80 18.49 33.67
C THR A 39 -3.11 17.13 33.63
N GLY A 40 -1.77 17.12 33.57
CA GLY A 40 -0.97 15.91 33.77
C GLY A 40 -0.07 15.50 32.60
N LEU A 41 0.82 16.38 32.12
CA LEU A 41 2.04 15.90 31.46
C LEU A 41 2.94 15.30 32.54
N ALA A 42 2.72 14.03 32.85
CA ALA A 42 3.70 13.24 33.59
C ALA A 42 4.96 13.15 32.69
N GLN A 43 6.04 13.81 33.10
CA GLN A 43 7.36 13.53 32.57
C GLN A 43 7.65 12.06 32.85
N SER A 44 7.50 11.19 31.85
CA SER A 44 8.07 9.85 31.92
C SER A 44 9.58 10.03 32.05
N SER A 45 10.12 9.78 33.23
CA SER A 45 11.56 9.68 33.46
C SER A 45 12.08 8.58 32.54
N GLY A 46 12.62 8.97 31.37
CA GLY A 46 13.14 8.03 30.38
C GLY A 46 14.28 7.24 31.00
N PHE A 47 14.07 5.95 31.21
CA PHE A 47 15.14 5.05 31.63
C PHE A 47 16.04 4.77 30.42
N GLU A 48 17.31 5.19 30.51
CA GLU A 48 18.34 4.88 29.50
C GLU A 48 19.02 3.55 29.86
N GLY A 49 18.80 2.52 29.06
CA GLY A 49 19.55 1.26 29.14
C GLY A 49 20.85 1.35 28.33
N TYR A 50 22.00 1.10 28.95
CA TYR A 50 23.30 0.98 28.26
C TYR A 50 23.72 -0.49 28.19
N VAL A 51 23.91 -1.00 26.98
CA VAL A 51 24.34 -2.38 26.74
C VAL A 51 25.64 -2.38 25.92
N GLN A 52 26.60 -3.20 26.32
CA GLN A 52 27.86 -3.36 25.60
C GLN A 52 27.75 -4.55 24.65
N ALA A 53 27.97 -4.32 23.35
CA ALA A 53 28.06 -5.37 22.35
C ALA A 53 29.49 -5.94 22.27
N PRO A 54 29.69 -7.14 21.71
CA PRO A 54 31.01 -7.71 21.49
C PRO A 54 31.89 -6.76 20.65
N PRO A 55 33.19 -6.63 20.96
CA PRO A 55 34.08 -5.72 20.23
C PRO A 55 34.20 -6.10 18.76
N ASN A 56 34.46 -5.11 17.90
CA ASN A 56 34.59 -5.23 16.45
C ASN A 56 33.39 -5.90 15.76
N HIS A 57 32.19 -5.72 16.31
CA HIS A 57 30.95 -6.15 15.67
C HIS A 57 30.18 -4.95 15.11
N ALA A 58 29.48 -5.20 14.02
CA ALA A 58 28.58 -4.26 13.36
C ALA A 58 27.13 -4.73 13.53
N ILE A 59 26.19 -3.80 13.50
CA ILE A 59 24.76 -4.11 13.62
C ILE A 59 24.28 -4.69 12.29
N LEU A 60 23.76 -5.91 12.30
CA LEU A 60 23.13 -6.53 11.13
C LEU A 60 21.67 -6.11 11.00
N GLU A 61 20.91 -6.22 12.08
CA GLU A 61 19.47 -5.92 12.11
C GLU A 61 19.00 -5.47 13.51
N ASP A 62 17.87 -4.78 13.53
CA ASP A 62 17.14 -4.41 14.74
C ASP A 62 16.19 -5.54 15.14
N THR A 63 16.09 -5.84 16.43
CA THR A 63 15.07 -6.71 17.00
C THR A 63 14.13 -5.88 17.88
N LEU A 64 13.01 -6.47 18.33
CA LEU A 64 12.05 -5.76 19.18
C LEU A 64 12.71 -5.22 20.47
N ASN A 65 13.63 -5.99 21.05
CA ASN A 65 14.26 -5.69 22.33
C ASN A 65 15.74 -5.35 22.24
N GLY A 66 16.32 -5.23 21.05
CA GLY A 66 17.76 -4.97 20.91
C GLY A 66 18.23 -5.07 19.47
N TRP A 67 19.39 -5.69 19.29
CA TRP A 67 20.09 -5.72 18.01
C TRP A 67 20.84 -7.02 17.82
N ILE A 68 20.87 -7.49 16.58
CA ILE A 68 21.74 -8.60 16.19
C ILE A 68 23.04 -8.03 15.63
N PHE A 69 24.14 -8.45 16.25
CA PHE A 69 25.50 -8.09 15.88
C PHE A 69 26.18 -9.22 15.12
N VAL A 70 27.08 -8.85 14.22
CA VAL A 70 27.95 -9.76 13.47
C VAL A 70 29.35 -9.18 13.37
N PRO A 71 30.40 -9.98 13.14
CA PRO A 71 31.74 -9.46 12.93
C PRO A 71 31.77 -8.40 11.81
N MET A 72 32.37 -7.24 12.10
CA MET A 72 32.33 -6.07 11.22
C MET A 72 32.89 -6.37 9.82
N GLU A 73 33.96 -7.16 9.73
CA GLU A 73 34.55 -7.55 8.45
C GLU A 73 33.61 -8.44 7.60
N LEU A 74 32.77 -9.28 8.23
CA LEU A 74 31.78 -10.08 7.50
C LEU A 74 30.65 -9.19 6.98
N LYS A 75 30.15 -8.25 7.80
CA LYS A 75 29.14 -7.29 7.36
C LYS A 75 29.64 -6.44 6.20
N LYS A 76 30.87 -5.93 6.29
CA LYS A 76 31.49 -5.14 5.22
C LYS A 76 31.58 -5.92 3.90
N GLN A 77 31.95 -7.20 3.95
CA GLN A 77 31.98 -8.06 2.76
C GLN A 77 30.58 -8.27 2.18
N TYR A 78 29.57 -8.46 3.04
CA TYR A 78 28.18 -8.60 2.63
C TYR A 78 27.63 -7.34 1.98
N ASP A 79 27.78 -6.18 2.64
CA ASP A 79 27.36 -4.88 2.11
C ASP A 79 28.06 -4.57 0.77
N THR A 80 29.35 -4.91 0.64
CA THR A 80 30.09 -4.76 -0.62
C THR A 80 29.49 -5.62 -1.73
N ALA A 81 29.16 -6.89 -1.43
CA ALA A 81 28.54 -7.78 -2.40
C ALA A 81 27.12 -7.34 -2.81
N LEU A 82 26.36 -6.71 -1.90
CA LEU A 82 25.08 -6.08 -2.23
C LEU A 82 25.26 -4.87 -3.16
N ASN A 83 26.22 -4.00 -2.87
CA ASN A 83 26.53 -2.86 -3.76
C ASN A 83 27.01 -3.31 -5.15
N GLU A 84 27.76 -4.42 -5.22
CA GLU A 84 28.15 -5.05 -6.49
C GLU A 84 26.92 -5.56 -7.26
N LEU A 85 25.92 -6.13 -6.58
CA LEU A 85 24.67 -6.58 -7.17
C LEU A 85 23.84 -5.41 -7.73
N ASP A 86 23.71 -4.33 -6.97
CA ASP A 86 22.99 -3.12 -7.43
C ASP A 86 23.68 -2.46 -8.63
N SER A 87 25.02 -2.42 -8.60
CA SER A 87 25.83 -1.94 -9.72
C SER A 87 25.65 -2.83 -10.95
N LEU A 88 25.63 -4.15 -10.77
CA LEU A 88 25.38 -5.12 -11.84
C LEU A 88 24.00 -4.92 -12.46
N GLN A 89 22.96 -4.73 -11.64
CA GLN A 89 21.60 -4.46 -12.11
C GLN A 89 21.56 -3.16 -12.94
N THR A 90 22.26 -2.12 -12.48
CA THR A 90 22.40 -0.85 -13.20
C THR A 90 23.10 -1.03 -14.55
N ASP A 91 24.16 -1.83 -14.61
CA ASP A 91 24.87 -2.10 -15.86
C ASP A 91 24.05 -2.93 -16.84
N ILE A 92 23.24 -3.89 -16.35
CA ILE A 92 22.28 -4.65 -17.16
C ILE A 92 21.22 -3.70 -17.74
N ASN A 93 20.60 -2.89 -16.90
CA ASN A 93 19.54 -1.97 -17.31
C ASN A 93 20.03 -0.95 -18.35
N ASN A 94 21.29 -0.53 -18.25
CA ASN A 94 21.92 0.39 -19.19
C ASN A 94 22.57 -0.30 -20.41
N GLY A 95 22.46 -1.63 -20.54
CA GLY A 95 23.04 -2.38 -21.65
C GLY A 95 24.57 -2.31 -21.74
N ARG A 96 25.26 -2.02 -20.63
CA ARG A 96 26.73 -1.86 -20.59
C ARG A 96 27.48 -3.19 -20.61
N ILE A 97 26.79 -4.29 -20.29
CA ILE A 97 27.34 -5.64 -20.28
C ILE A 97 26.45 -6.58 -21.10
N SER A 98 27.06 -7.58 -21.71
CA SER A 98 26.32 -8.63 -22.43
C SER A 98 25.51 -9.51 -21.47
N ALA A 99 24.43 -10.13 -21.97
CA ALA A 99 23.61 -11.06 -21.19
C ALA A 99 24.46 -12.21 -20.59
N GLN A 100 25.39 -12.77 -21.35
CA GLN A 100 26.27 -13.84 -20.87
C GLN A 100 27.18 -13.39 -19.71
N GLN A 101 27.77 -12.19 -19.82
CA GLN A 101 28.57 -11.60 -18.73
C GLN A 101 27.72 -11.30 -17.50
N ALA A 102 26.51 -10.78 -17.69
CA ALA A 102 25.55 -10.52 -16.63
C ALA A 102 25.20 -11.80 -15.87
N THR A 103 24.86 -12.88 -16.58
CA THR A 103 24.57 -14.19 -15.99
C THR A 103 25.76 -14.73 -15.20
N GLY A 104 26.97 -14.63 -15.76
CA GLY A 104 28.20 -15.07 -15.07
C GLY A 104 28.42 -14.35 -13.74
N LYS A 105 28.41 -13.01 -13.76
CA LYS A 105 28.58 -12.18 -12.55
C LYS A 105 27.45 -12.40 -11.54
N LEU A 106 26.21 -12.52 -12.02
CA LEU A 106 25.05 -12.75 -11.16
C LEU A 106 25.15 -14.09 -10.43
N ASN A 107 25.58 -15.15 -11.12
CA ASN A 107 25.77 -16.47 -10.50
C ASN A 107 26.90 -16.46 -9.45
N GLU A 108 28.02 -15.79 -9.74
CA GLU A 108 29.11 -15.60 -8.79
C GLU A 108 28.64 -14.85 -7.53
N LEU A 109 27.95 -13.72 -7.71
CA LEU A 109 27.37 -12.93 -6.61
C LEU A 109 26.35 -13.73 -5.81
N LYS A 110 25.48 -14.52 -6.46
CA LYS A 110 24.51 -15.38 -5.78
C LYS A 110 25.20 -16.40 -4.86
N VAL A 111 26.24 -17.09 -5.36
CA VAL A 111 27.01 -18.05 -4.56
C VAL A 111 27.71 -17.36 -3.39
N ARG A 112 28.36 -16.22 -3.65
CA ARG A 112 29.08 -15.43 -2.63
C ARG A 112 28.13 -14.90 -1.55
N LEU A 113 26.98 -14.33 -1.94
CA LEU A 113 25.96 -13.84 -1.01
C LEU A 113 25.34 -14.97 -0.20
N ALA A 114 25.11 -16.15 -0.80
CA ALA A 114 24.62 -17.32 -0.07
C ALA A 114 25.64 -17.80 1.00
N ASP A 115 26.93 -17.86 0.66
CA ASP A 115 27.99 -18.20 1.62
C ASP A 115 28.13 -17.14 2.72
N LEU A 116 28.11 -15.86 2.37
CA LEU A 116 28.17 -14.75 3.34
C LEU A 116 26.95 -14.76 4.27
N ARG A 117 25.74 -15.00 3.77
CA ARG A 117 24.54 -15.15 4.62
C ARG A 117 24.69 -16.30 5.60
N LYS A 118 25.19 -17.46 5.15
CA LYS A 118 25.44 -18.61 6.03
C LYS A 118 26.46 -18.27 7.13
N LYS A 119 27.54 -17.56 6.79
CA LYS A 119 28.57 -17.10 7.74
C LYS A 119 28.02 -16.07 8.72
N LEU A 120 27.26 -15.09 8.23
CA LEU A 120 26.60 -14.08 9.06
C LEU A 120 25.69 -14.76 10.07
N GLU A 121 24.80 -15.65 9.61
CA GLU A 121 23.87 -16.40 10.47
C GLU A 121 24.60 -17.17 11.57
N ALA A 122 25.67 -17.89 11.22
CA ALA A 122 26.47 -18.65 12.18
C ALA A 122 27.24 -17.77 13.18
N SER A 123 27.43 -16.48 12.88
CA SER A 123 28.18 -15.52 13.69
C SER A 123 27.31 -14.50 14.42
N ARG A 124 25.98 -14.65 14.35
CA ARG A 124 25.04 -13.75 15.00
C ARG A 124 25.21 -13.77 16.51
N VAL A 125 25.24 -12.57 17.08
CA VAL A 125 25.18 -12.36 18.53
C VAL A 125 24.00 -11.44 18.79
N ASP A 126 22.99 -11.96 19.48
CA ASP A 126 21.86 -11.15 19.95
C ASP A 126 22.30 -10.35 21.19
N VAL A 127 22.13 -9.04 21.11
CA VAL A 127 22.43 -8.09 22.18
C VAL A 127 21.12 -7.41 22.58
N ALA A 128 20.48 -7.98 23.60
CA ALA A 128 19.23 -7.45 24.15
C ALA A 128 19.48 -6.11 24.86
N GLY A 129 18.83 -5.06 24.37
CA GLY A 129 18.73 -3.73 24.99
C GLY A 129 17.66 -3.64 26.08
N ALA A 130 16.71 -4.58 26.11
CA ALA A 130 15.64 -4.73 27.09
C ALA A 130 15.25 -6.20 27.30
N GLU A 131 14.63 -6.47 28.44
CA GLU A 131 13.93 -7.73 28.68
C GLU A 131 12.52 -7.67 28.08
N ILE A 132 12.06 -8.80 27.50
CA ILE A 132 10.70 -8.94 26.98
C ILE A 132 9.91 -9.78 27.97
N HIS A 133 8.82 -9.23 28.49
CA HIS A 133 7.80 -10.00 29.20
C HIS A 133 6.61 -10.25 28.29
N GLU A 134 6.28 -11.52 28.08
CA GLU A 134 5.18 -11.94 27.22
C GLU A 134 4.05 -12.60 28.01
N GLN A 135 2.80 -12.33 27.61
CA GLN A 135 1.62 -13.01 28.13
C GLN A 135 0.63 -13.23 26.98
N THR A 136 -0.01 -14.40 26.95
CA THR A 136 -1.11 -14.67 26.01
C THR A 136 -2.44 -14.70 26.76
N GLU A 137 -3.47 -14.09 26.18
CA GLU A 137 -4.86 -14.27 26.60
C GLU A 137 -5.73 -14.71 25.43
N SER A 138 -6.81 -15.43 25.72
CA SER A 138 -7.76 -15.87 24.71
C SER A 138 -9.17 -15.45 25.09
N LEU A 139 -9.96 -15.07 24.08
CA LEU A 139 -11.38 -14.78 24.17
C LEU A 139 -12.12 -15.56 23.08
N GLU A 140 -13.30 -16.07 23.39
CA GLU A 140 -14.17 -16.73 22.40
C GLU A 140 -15.59 -16.17 22.54
N PHE A 141 -16.23 -15.90 21.41
CA PHE A 141 -17.61 -15.39 21.36
C PHE A 141 -18.34 -15.84 20.10
N SER A 142 -19.66 -15.81 20.14
CA SER A 142 -20.50 -16.07 18.97
C SER A 142 -20.71 -14.78 18.18
N MET A 143 -20.57 -14.85 16.85
CA MET A 143 -20.91 -13.70 16.01
C MET A 143 -22.39 -13.34 16.15
N GLY A 144 -22.69 -12.05 16.10
CA GLY A 144 -24.05 -11.56 16.04
C GLY A 144 -24.75 -11.89 14.71
N PRO A 145 -26.05 -11.55 14.59
CA PRO A 145 -26.90 -11.98 13.48
C PRO A 145 -26.46 -11.46 12.11
N GLU A 146 -25.82 -10.29 12.05
CA GLU A 146 -25.29 -9.73 10.79
C GLU A 146 -24.05 -10.50 10.30
N ARG A 147 -23.38 -11.29 11.16
CA ARG A 147 -22.14 -12.05 10.86
C ARG A 147 -21.07 -11.17 10.22
N ARG A 148 -20.82 -10.00 10.80
CA ARG A 148 -19.79 -9.05 10.36
C ARG A 148 -18.85 -8.76 11.52
N LEU A 149 -17.56 -8.69 11.21
CA LEU A 149 -16.51 -8.47 12.18
C LEU A 149 -15.63 -7.28 11.78
N ALA A 150 -15.35 -6.38 12.73
CA ALA A 150 -14.33 -5.35 12.58
C ALA A 150 -13.20 -5.58 13.58
N ILE A 151 -11.95 -5.47 13.14
CA ILE A 151 -10.74 -5.68 13.94
C ILE A 151 -9.91 -4.41 13.87
N THR A 152 -9.63 -3.77 15.01
CA THR A 152 -8.76 -2.59 15.11
C THR A 152 -7.56 -2.91 16.01
N ALA A 153 -6.40 -3.13 15.42
CA ALA A 153 -5.15 -3.39 16.14
C ALA A 153 -3.93 -3.05 15.28
N ASN A 154 -2.73 -3.03 15.87
CA ASN A 154 -1.50 -2.66 15.14
C ASN A 154 -0.88 -3.84 14.37
N GLN A 155 -0.95 -5.06 14.89
CA GLN A 155 -0.46 -6.28 14.24
C GLN A 155 -1.55 -7.35 14.31
N VAL A 156 -2.02 -7.80 13.15
CA VAL A 156 -3.23 -8.64 13.02
C VAL A 156 -2.94 -9.87 12.18
N ASN A 157 -3.30 -11.04 12.70
CA ASN A 157 -3.45 -12.26 11.93
C ASN A 157 -4.94 -12.61 11.86
N VAL A 158 -5.49 -12.84 10.67
CA VAL A 158 -6.86 -13.32 10.47
C VAL A 158 -6.78 -14.69 9.83
N ILE A 159 -7.36 -15.70 10.49
CA ILE A 159 -7.29 -17.09 10.04
C ILE A 159 -8.72 -17.61 9.90
N GLY A 160 -9.12 -18.04 8.72
CA GLY A 160 -10.40 -18.73 8.57
C GLY A 160 -10.35 -20.09 9.24
N TRP A 161 -11.42 -20.47 9.93
CA TRP A 161 -11.47 -21.76 10.62
C TRP A 161 -12.90 -22.32 10.72
N LYS A 162 -13.01 -23.61 11.03
CA LYS A 162 -14.29 -24.35 10.94
C LYS A 162 -15.17 -24.27 12.19
N ASN A 163 -14.69 -23.70 13.29
CA ASN A 163 -15.50 -23.56 14.50
C ASN A 163 -16.51 -22.42 14.30
N PRO A 164 -17.80 -22.58 14.67
CA PRO A 164 -18.82 -21.53 14.52
C PRO A 164 -18.60 -20.27 15.35
N HIS A 165 -17.71 -20.31 16.35
CA HIS A 165 -17.36 -19.16 17.19
C HIS A 165 -16.15 -18.42 16.63
N VAL A 166 -16.04 -17.13 16.98
CA VAL A 166 -14.81 -16.37 16.80
C VAL A 166 -13.91 -16.63 18.00
N LYS A 167 -12.65 -16.97 17.75
CA LYS A 167 -11.61 -17.04 18.78
C LYS A 167 -10.58 -15.96 18.54
N VAL A 168 -10.17 -15.30 19.61
CA VAL A 168 -9.16 -14.25 19.61
C VAL A 168 -8.05 -14.67 20.55
N ASP A 169 -6.83 -14.80 20.04
CA ASP A 169 -5.62 -14.96 20.84
C ASP A 169 -4.84 -13.64 20.79
N LEU A 170 -4.60 -13.03 21.94
CA LEU A 170 -3.81 -11.81 22.07
C LEU A 170 -2.49 -12.13 22.75
N LYS A 171 -1.39 -11.98 21.99
CA LYS A 171 -0.03 -12.01 22.52
C LYS A 171 0.38 -10.60 22.91
N LYS A 172 0.60 -10.38 24.20
CA LYS A 172 1.03 -9.11 24.80
C LYS A 172 2.53 -9.17 25.02
N SER A 173 3.23 -8.09 24.71
CA SER A 173 4.67 -7.97 25.00
C SER A 173 4.95 -6.61 25.64
N VAL A 174 5.73 -6.60 26.72
CA VAL A 174 6.19 -5.38 27.40
C VAL A 174 7.70 -5.42 27.54
N LEU A 175 8.35 -4.33 27.14
CA LEU A 175 9.79 -4.13 27.28
C LEU A 175 10.13 -3.44 28.60
N THR A 176 11.14 -3.95 29.30
CA THR A 176 11.66 -3.36 30.55
C THR A 176 13.19 -3.32 30.55
N ASN A 177 13.77 -2.38 31.30
CA ASN A 177 15.22 -2.25 31.48
C ASN A 177 15.70 -2.65 32.89
N ASP A 178 14.77 -2.82 33.83
CA ASP A 178 15.05 -3.05 35.25
C ASP A 178 14.70 -4.48 35.72
N GLY A 179 14.22 -5.33 34.80
CA GLY A 179 13.84 -6.72 35.06
C GLY A 179 12.65 -6.90 36.01
N GLN A 180 11.93 -5.81 36.33
CA GLN A 180 10.73 -5.91 37.16
C GLN A 180 9.53 -6.23 36.28
N LEU A 181 8.96 -7.42 36.48
CA LEU A 181 7.84 -7.94 35.72
C LEU A 181 6.58 -7.11 36.01
N PRO A 182 6.11 -6.29 35.04
CA PRO A 182 5.08 -5.33 35.34
C PRO A 182 3.72 -5.94 35.03
N ASP A 183 3.28 -6.90 35.84
CA ASP A 183 1.97 -7.55 35.70
C ASP A 183 0.83 -6.53 35.58
N SER A 184 0.96 -5.36 36.23
CA SER A 184 0.01 -4.25 36.10
C SER A 184 -0.02 -3.68 34.68
N ILE A 185 1.13 -3.51 34.03
CA ILE A 185 1.23 -2.98 32.66
C ILE A 185 0.69 -3.99 31.65
N LEU A 186 1.00 -5.29 31.80
CA LEU A 186 0.44 -6.33 30.93
C LEU A 186 -1.09 -6.43 31.03
N LYS A 187 -1.68 -6.15 32.21
CA LYS A 187 -3.14 -6.10 32.40
C LYS A 187 -3.81 -4.91 31.72
N GLU A 188 -3.09 -3.84 31.40
CA GLU A 188 -3.63 -2.69 30.67
C GLU A 188 -3.82 -2.99 29.18
N ILE A 189 -3.00 -3.88 28.63
CA ILE A 189 -3.15 -4.39 27.26
C ILE A 189 -4.24 -5.45 27.28
N ARG A 190 -5.35 -5.22 26.59
CA ARG A 190 -6.49 -6.16 26.59
C ARG A 190 -7.29 -6.10 25.30
N VAL A 191 -7.92 -7.22 24.97
CA VAL A 191 -8.96 -7.27 23.95
C VAL A 191 -10.26 -6.66 24.49
N VAL A 192 -10.84 -5.75 23.73
CA VAL A 192 -12.21 -5.24 23.94
C VAL A 192 -13.08 -5.74 22.80
N HIS A 193 -14.10 -6.51 23.14
CA HIS A 193 -15.16 -6.94 22.23
C HIS A 193 -16.45 -6.18 22.54
N GLU A 194 -17.06 -5.61 21.51
CA GLU A 194 -18.37 -4.95 21.59
C GLU A 194 -19.23 -5.43 20.41
N HIS A 195 -20.49 -5.79 20.68
CA HIS A 195 -21.50 -6.00 19.65
C HIS A 195 -22.42 -4.77 19.60
N ALA A 196 -22.16 -3.86 18.66
CA ALA A 196 -22.86 -2.60 18.57
C ALA A 196 -22.75 -2.00 17.16
N ARG A 197 -23.45 -0.88 16.95
CA ARG A 197 -23.34 -0.12 15.72
C ARG A 197 -21.91 0.40 15.50
N ALA A 198 -21.35 0.14 14.31
CA ALA A 198 -20.01 0.59 13.92
C ALA A 198 -19.96 2.11 13.74
N LYS A 199 -19.61 2.86 14.79
CA LYS A 199 -19.54 4.33 14.73
C LYS A 199 -18.53 4.83 13.69
N PHE A 200 -17.44 4.09 13.48
CA PHE A 200 -16.41 4.43 12.50
C PHE A 200 -16.89 4.28 11.04
N ALA A 201 -17.94 3.47 10.79
CA ALA A 201 -18.46 3.27 9.45
C ALA A 201 -19.26 4.49 8.94
N GLY A 202 -19.61 5.41 9.84
CA GLY A 202 -20.39 6.60 9.52
C GLY A 202 -21.90 6.39 9.66
N GLN A 203 -22.64 7.26 8.99
CA GLN A 203 -24.09 7.37 9.09
C GLN A 203 -24.79 6.87 7.83
N THR A 204 -26.03 6.43 8.00
CA THR A 204 -26.90 6.03 6.88
C THR A 204 -27.26 7.24 6.02
N ASP A 205 -27.63 7.00 4.76
CA ASP A 205 -28.08 8.06 3.87
C ASP A 205 -29.28 8.83 4.46
N ALA A 206 -30.21 8.13 5.10
CA ALA A 206 -31.37 8.74 5.75
C ALA A 206 -30.99 9.67 6.92
N GLU A 207 -29.97 9.33 7.70
CA GLU A 207 -29.47 10.19 8.78
C GLU A 207 -28.72 11.40 8.24
N TRP A 208 -27.92 11.21 7.18
CA TRP A 208 -27.26 12.31 6.50
C TRP A 208 -28.26 13.28 5.88
N ASP A 209 -29.31 12.76 5.22
CA ASP A 209 -30.36 13.56 4.61
C ASP A 209 -31.17 14.32 5.68
N ALA A 210 -31.43 13.68 6.83
CA ALA A 210 -32.08 14.34 7.97
C ALA A 210 -31.22 15.46 8.55
N GLN A 211 -29.92 15.26 8.72
CA GLN A 211 -29.00 16.30 9.19
C GLN A 211 -28.86 17.44 8.19
N GLU A 212 -28.79 17.13 6.90
CA GLU A 212 -28.68 18.15 5.86
C GLU A 212 -29.97 18.98 5.80
N LYS A 213 -31.13 18.33 5.91
CA LYS A 213 -32.41 19.04 6.02
C LYS A 213 -32.45 19.96 7.24
N GLU A 214 -32.06 19.47 8.42
CA GLU A 214 -32.02 20.27 9.65
C GLU A 214 -31.06 21.47 9.53
N PHE A 215 -29.89 21.25 8.92
CA PHE A 215 -28.93 22.31 8.65
C PHE A 215 -29.52 23.37 7.72
N LEU A 216 -30.15 22.96 6.62
CA LEU A 216 -30.76 23.88 5.65
C LEU A 216 -31.91 24.68 6.27
N GLU A 217 -32.71 24.08 7.15
CA GLU A 217 -33.77 24.79 7.88
C GLU A 217 -33.23 25.82 8.87
N LYS A 218 -32.15 25.51 9.60
CA LYS A 218 -31.59 26.38 10.64
C LYS A 218 -30.63 27.44 10.13
N GLN A 219 -29.81 27.10 9.14
CA GLN A 219 -28.67 27.90 8.69
C GLN A 219 -28.65 28.08 7.17
N GLY A 220 -29.40 27.30 6.40
CA GLY A 220 -29.37 27.37 4.93
C GLY A 220 -29.80 28.73 4.37
N SER A 221 -30.71 29.44 5.06
CA SER A 221 -31.22 30.75 4.64
C SER A 221 -30.21 31.89 4.73
N SER A 222 -29.12 31.73 5.50
CA SER A 222 -28.06 32.74 5.64
C SER A 222 -26.86 32.51 4.72
N LEU A 223 -26.86 31.42 3.93
CA LEU A 223 -25.77 31.07 3.03
C LEU A 223 -26.01 31.57 1.61
N THR A 224 -24.93 31.94 0.91
CA THR A 224 -25.00 32.24 -0.53
C THR A 224 -25.13 30.95 -1.36
N PRO A 225 -25.57 31.03 -2.63
CA PRO A 225 -25.61 29.87 -3.52
C PRO A 225 -24.27 29.14 -3.66
N GLU A 226 -23.16 29.87 -3.72
CA GLU A 226 -21.82 29.27 -3.81
C GLU A 226 -21.44 28.51 -2.54
N GLN A 227 -21.83 29.03 -1.36
CA GLN A 227 -21.59 28.35 -0.09
C GLN A 227 -22.43 27.08 0.04
N LEU A 228 -23.67 27.10 -0.44
CA LEU A 228 -24.53 25.92 -0.50
C LEU A 228 -23.95 24.85 -1.42
N GLU A 229 -23.43 25.24 -2.59
CA GLU A 229 -22.75 24.30 -3.49
C GLU A 229 -21.47 23.74 -2.87
N GLY A 230 -20.64 24.59 -2.26
CA GLY A 230 -19.44 24.16 -1.55
C GLY A 230 -19.76 23.16 -0.43
N ARG A 231 -20.85 23.37 0.30
CA ARG A 231 -21.33 22.44 1.32
C ARG A 231 -21.80 21.13 0.70
N ARG A 232 -22.61 21.15 -0.36
CA ARG A 232 -23.06 19.92 -1.06
C ARG A 232 -21.87 19.06 -1.47
N LYS A 233 -20.86 19.69 -2.05
CA LYS A 233 -19.61 19.02 -2.41
C LYS A 233 -18.90 18.43 -1.20
N LEU A 234 -18.75 19.20 -0.11
CA LEU A 234 -18.14 18.73 1.12
C LEU A 234 -18.90 17.53 1.73
N VAL A 235 -20.23 17.57 1.75
CA VAL A 235 -21.05 16.45 2.24
C VAL A 235 -20.86 15.21 1.36
N SER A 236 -20.82 15.37 0.03
CA SER A 236 -20.50 14.26 -0.89
C SER A 236 -19.12 13.68 -0.60
N GLU A 237 -18.10 14.52 -0.47
CA GLU A 237 -16.72 14.11 -0.16
C GLU A 237 -16.64 13.36 1.19
N ILE A 238 -17.37 13.82 2.21
CA ILE A 238 -17.45 13.13 3.50
C ILE A 238 -18.14 11.78 3.36
N ARG A 239 -19.28 11.69 2.65
CA ARG A 239 -19.97 10.41 2.40
C ARG A 239 -19.07 9.43 1.65
N GLU A 240 -18.38 9.91 0.61
CA GLU A 240 -17.42 9.13 -0.18
C GLU A 240 -16.22 8.66 0.66
N SER A 241 -15.78 9.43 1.66
CA SER A 241 -14.71 8.99 2.56
C SER A 241 -15.08 7.74 3.38
N TYR A 242 -16.37 7.46 3.58
CA TYR A 242 -16.86 6.24 4.24
C TYR A 242 -17.14 5.09 3.25
N ALA A 243 -16.88 5.27 1.95
CA ALA A 243 -17.09 4.22 0.94
C ALA A 243 -16.48 2.85 1.31
N PRO A 244 -15.26 2.75 1.90
CA PRO A 244 -14.72 1.46 2.34
C PRO A 244 -15.60 0.72 3.34
N HIS A 245 -16.38 1.46 4.13
CA HIS A 245 -17.20 0.92 5.22
C HIS A 245 -18.67 0.81 4.87
N ARG A 246 -19.06 1.02 3.61
CA ARG A 246 -20.46 1.13 3.19
C ARG A 246 -21.34 -0.04 3.66
N GLU A 247 -20.80 -1.25 3.68
CA GLU A 247 -21.55 -2.44 4.11
C GLU A 247 -21.80 -2.52 5.62
N LEU A 248 -21.06 -1.75 6.41
CA LEU A 248 -21.17 -1.71 7.87
C LEU A 248 -22.07 -0.56 8.34
N ILE A 249 -22.43 0.36 7.45
CA ILE A 249 -23.23 1.55 7.77
C ILE A 249 -24.60 1.12 8.31
N GLY A 250 -24.90 1.59 9.53
CA GLY A 250 -26.18 1.33 10.18
C GLY A 250 -26.36 -0.09 10.73
N LYS A 251 -25.31 -0.93 10.69
CA LYS A 251 -25.37 -2.32 11.16
C LYS A 251 -24.79 -2.48 12.56
N GLU A 252 -25.39 -3.38 13.34
CA GLU A 252 -24.81 -3.89 14.58
C GLU A 252 -23.84 -5.03 14.23
N ILE A 253 -22.57 -4.85 14.56
CA ILE A 253 -21.51 -5.78 14.18
C ILE A 253 -20.65 -6.11 15.40
N ASP A 254 -19.91 -7.20 15.32
CA ASP A 254 -18.87 -7.50 16.30
C ASP A 254 -17.64 -6.64 16.01
N GLN A 255 -17.13 -6.00 17.06
CA GLN A 255 -15.98 -5.11 16.98
C GLN A 255 -14.94 -5.57 18.00
N ILE A 256 -13.73 -5.85 17.53
CA ILE A 256 -12.56 -6.17 18.34
C ILE A 256 -11.61 -4.98 18.27
N SER A 257 -11.17 -4.50 19.43
CA SER A 257 -10.11 -3.50 19.52
C SER A 257 -9.12 -3.84 20.63
N ILE A 258 -7.86 -3.40 20.49
CA ILE A 258 -6.84 -3.56 21.53
C ILE A 258 -6.65 -2.23 22.25
N THR A 259 -6.83 -2.21 23.57
CA THR A 259 -6.56 -1.03 24.40
C THR A 259 -5.19 -1.12 25.09
N GLY A 260 -4.70 0.00 25.63
CA GLY A 260 -3.43 0.04 26.38
C GLY A 260 -2.18 0.27 25.51
N LEU A 261 -2.37 0.49 24.20
CA LEU A 261 -1.32 0.77 23.21
C LEU A 261 -1.34 2.21 22.68
N ASP A 262 -2.26 3.06 23.15
CA ASP A 262 -2.35 4.44 22.69
C ASP A 262 -1.10 5.26 23.03
N TYR A 263 -0.90 6.36 22.30
CA TYR A 263 0.29 7.20 22.42
C TYR A 263 0.52 7.73 23.85
N GLN A 264 -0.55 7.98 24.62
CA GLN A 264 -0.46 8.57 25.95
C GLN A 264 -0.02 7.53 26.99
N ASN A 265 -0.47 6.29 26.84
CA ASN A 265 -0.21 5.20 27.78
C ASN A 265 0.98 4.32 27.38
N ASN A 266 1.38 4.31 26.11
CA ASN A 266 2.51 3.53 25.61
C ASN A 266 3.80 4.37 25.58
N GLY A 267 4.52 4.38 26.70
CA GLY A 267 5.77 5.12 26.86
C GLY A 267 6.88 4.67 25.89
N TRP A 268 7.92 5.50 25.78
CA TRP A 268 9.13 5.17 25.04
C TRP A 268 10.20 4.63 25.97
N LEU A 269 10.90 3.59 25.51
CA LEU A 269 12.07 3.03 26.13
C LEU A 269 13.29 3.43 25.30
N THR A 270 14.25 4.12 25.92
CA THR A 270 15.49 4.50 25.26
C THR A 270 16.55 3.44 25.49
N GLN A 271 17.13 2.96 24.40
CA GLN A 271 18.17 1.95 24.40
C GLN A 271 19.42 2.48 23.72
N LYS A 272 20.57 2.18 24.31
CA LYS A 272 21.88 2.50 23.76
C LYS A 272 22.77 1.26 23.76
N VAL A 273 23.28 0.93 22.59
CA VAL A 273 24.27 -0.13 22.43
C VAL A 273 25.56 0.41 21.83
N LYS A 274 26.69 -0.13 22.27
CA LYS A 274 28.00 0.19 21.72
C LYS A 274 28.88 -1.05 21.62
N SER A 275 29.50 -1.26 20.46
CA SER A 275 30.61 -2.19 20.26
C SER A 275 31.92 -1.41 20.23
N ASP A 276 32.91 -1.83 21.01
CA ASP A 276 34.25 -1.24 20.96
C ASP A 276 34.93 -1.58 19.63
N GLY A 277 35.32 -0.56 18.87
CA GLY A 277 35.90 -0.74 17.53
C GLY A 277 34.89 -1.19 16.46
N GLY A 278 33.59 -1.19 16.77
CA GLY A 278 32.52 -1.48 15.81
C GLY A 278 31.41 -0.44 15.85
N ASP A 279 30.19 -0.86 15.54
CA ASP A 279 29.03 0.04 15.48
C ASP A 279 28.47 0.35 16.88
N GLY A 280 27.76 1.47 16.97
CA GLY A 280 26.91 1.78 18.12
C GLY A 280 25.60 2.37 17.64
N ARG A 281 24.55 2.18 18.42
CA ARG A 281 23.23 2.72 18.11
C ARG A 281 22.57 3.27 19.36
N TYR A 282 21.83 4.34 19.14
CA TYR A 282 20.96 4.96 20.11
C TYR A 282 19.58 5.01 19.47
N GLY A 283 18.58 4.46 20.13
CA GLY A 283 17.22 4.38 19.61
C GLY A 283 16.20 4.44 20.74
N SER A 284 14.96 4.71 20.35
CA SER A 284 13.81 4.62 21.24
C SER A 284 12.80 3.67 20.62
N VAL A 285 12.27 2.77 21.44
CA VAL A 285 11.23 1.81 21.06
C VAL A 285 10.01 2.01 21.95
N ARG A 286 8.83 1.61 21.51
CA ARG A 286 7.64 1.62 22.37
C ARG A 286 7.82 0.60 23.49
N GLN A 287 7.20 0.84 24.63
CA GLN A 287 7.28 -0.10 25.73
C GLN A 287 6.35 -1.30 25.53
N ARG A 288 5.18 -1.08 24.93
CA ARG A 288 4.09 -2.05 24.84
C ARG A 288 3.79 -2.42 23.40
N TYR A 289 3.57 -3.71 23.20
CA TYR A 289 3.22 -4.28 21.90
C TYR A 289 2.13 -5.33 22.07
N ALA A 290 1.32 -5.50 21.04
CA ALA A 290 0.38 -6.60 20.98
C ALA A 290 0.22 -7.12 19.56
N GLU A 291 0.13 -8.44 19.46
CA GLU A 291 -0.21 -9.17 18.25
C GLU A 291 -1.52 -9.91 18.50
N VAL A 292 -2.51 -9.67 17.63
CA VAL A 292 -3.82 -10.33 17.74
C VAL A 292 -3.97 -11.34 16.61
N THR A 293 -4.29 -12.58 16.96
CA THR A 293 -4.71 -13.61 16.02
C THR A 293 -6.19 -13.85 16.20
N VAL A 294 -6.97 -13.60 15.14
CA VAL A 294 -8.42 -13.77 15.13
C VAL A 294 -8.76 -14.93 14.21
N TYR A 295 -9.31 -15.98 14.79
CA TYR A 295 -9.85 -17.10 14.05
C TYR A 295 -11.33 -16.84 13.76
N VAL A 296 -11.68 -16.79 12.48
CA VAL A 296 -12.96 -16.29 12.00
C VAL A 296 -13.74 -17.43 11.32
N PRO A 297 -14.96 -17.75 11.77
CA PRO A 297 -15.84 -18.67 11.02
C PRO A 297 -16.22 -18.05 9.68
N ASP A 298 -16.82 -18.84 8.79
CA ASP A 298 -17.48 -18.29 7.60
C ASP A 298 -18.36 -17.10 8.00
N CYS A 299 -18.25 -15.97 7.31
CA CYS A 299 -18.98 -14.77 7.69
C CYS A 299 -19.34 -13.92 6.46
N VAL A 300 -20.09 -12.84 6.67
CA VAL A 300 -20.47 -11.95 5.58
C VAL A 300 -19.30 -11.02 5.24
N SER A 301 -18.67 -10.41 6.24
CA SER A 301 -17.54 -9.53 6.00
C SER A 301 -16.60 -9.40 7.19
N VAL A 302 -15.32 -9.21 6.88
CA VAL A 302 -14.28 -8.81 7.85
C VAL A 302 -13.73 -7.45 7.45
N CYS A 303 -13.63 -6.52 8.40
CA CYS A 303 -12.96 -5.23 8.21
C CYS A 303 -11.76 -5.12 9.15
N VAL A 304 -10.56 -5.03 8.60
CA VAL A 304 -9.32 -4.80 9.36
C VAL A 304 -8.93 -3.34 9.26
N ARG A 305 -8.74 -2.72 10.43
CA ARG A 305 -8.41 -1.32 10.59
C ARG A 305 -7.07 -1.20 11.31
N GLY A 306 -6.22 -0.34 10.78
CA GLY A 306 -4.98 0.03 11.44
C GLY A 306 -3.84 -0.83 10.95
N ALA A 307 -3.68 -2.04 11.50
CA ALA A 307 -2.75 -3.11 11.13
C ALA A 307 -1.36 -2.71 10.57
N ARG A 308 -0.85 -1.50 10.88
CA ARG A 308 0.35 -0.89 10.25
C ARG A 308 1.68 -1.49 10.70
N ARG A 309 1.69 -2.43 11.65
CA ARG A 309 2.87 -3.24 12.00
C ARG A 309 2.88 -4.61 11.31
N GLY A 310 1.75 -5.04 10.77
CA GLY A 310 1.65 -6.32 10.08
C GLY A 310 0.21 -6.78 9.94
N LEU A 311 -0.07 -7.38 8.78
CA LEU A 311 -1.33 -8.03 8.48
C LEU A 311 -1.04 -9.35 7.79
N ILE A 312 -1.56 -10.45 8.35
CA ILE A 312 -1.53 -11.75 7.69
C ILE A 312 -2.97 -12.26 7.64
N VAL A 313 -3.48 -12.55 6.45
CA VAL A 313 -4.77 -13.22 6.27
C VAL A 313 -4.56 -14.56 5.60
N ARG A 314 -5.13 -15.63 6.18
CA ARG A 314 -5.04 -17.00 5.67
C ARG A 314 -6.40 -17.67 5.65
N ASP A 315 -6.73 -18.34 4.55
CA ASP A 315 -7.85 -19.28 4.42
C ASP A 315 -9.21 -18.70 4.86
N LEU A 316 -9.44 -17.41 4.66
CA LEU A 316 -10.62 -16.69 5.14
C LEU A 316 -11.80 -16.87 4.18
N THR A 317 -12.93 -17.38 4.69
CA THR A 317 -14.21 -17.38 3.97
C THR A 317 -15.08 -16.21 4.41
N ALA A 318 -15.15 -15.17 3.58
CA ALA A 318 -16.03 -14.02 3.82
C ALA A 318 -16.38 -13.36 2.49
N ASN A 319 -17.66 -12.98 2.27
CA ASN A 319 -18.04 -12.34 1.00
C ASN A 319 -17.18 -11.11 0.68
N LYS A 320 -16.74 -10.38 1.71
CA LYS A 320 -15.83 -9.24 1.56
C LYS A 320 -14.84 -9.11 2.72
N LEU A 321 -13.57 -8.89 2.38
CA LEU A 321 -12.51 -8.41 3.26
C LEU A 321 -12.19 -6.94 2.93
N THR A 322 -12.37 -6.05 3.89
CA THR A 322 -11.94 -4.65 3.78
C THR A 322 -10.72 -4.39 4.64
N VAL A 323 -9.65 -3.83 4.07
CA VAL A 323 -8.44 -3.43 4.79
C VAL A 323 -8.24 -1.93 4.64
N VAL A 324 -8.17 -1.21 5.76
CA VAL A 324 -7.88 0.22 5.78
C VAL A 324 -6.82 0.55 6.82
N SER A 325 -5.97 1.54 6.55
CA SER A 325 -4.89 1.91 7.46
C SER A 325 -5.30 2.81 8.63
N GLU A 326 -6.59 3.12 8.75
CA GLU A 326 -7.14 3.98 9.80
C GLU A 326 -7.10 3.34 11.19
N GLY A 327 -6.89 4.15 12.22
CA GLY A 327 -7.01 3.69 13.62
C GLY A 327 -5.76 3.05 14.21
N SER A 328 -4.65 2.96 13.46
CA SER A 328 -3.34 2.63 14.00
C SER A 328 -2.45 3.87 14.12
N THR A 329 -1.65 3.93 15.19
CA THR A 329 -0.78 5.05 15.53
C THR A 329 0.70 4.80 15.21
N ASP A 330 1.08 3.57 14.89
CA ASP A 330 2.48 3.18 14.69
C ASP A 330 2.65 2.49 13.33
N SER A 331 3.58 3.00 12.52
CA SER A 331 4.01 2.40 11.26
C SER A 331 5.41 1.83 11.42
N ASP A 332 5.55 0.52 11.28
CA ASP A 332 6.83 -0.18 11.27
C ASP A 332 7.01 -0.93 9.94
N ASN A 333 8.20 -1.50 9.71
CA ASN A 333 8.48 -2.41 8.60
C ASN A 333 7.75 -3.75 8.80
N GLY A 334 6.42 -3.73 8.64
CA GLY A 334 5.57 -4.90 8.79
C GLY A 334 5.60 -5.83 7.58
N HIS A 335 5.11 -7.04 7.80
CA HIS A 335 4.78 -8.00 6.75
C HIS A 335 3.28 -7.93 6.47
N PHE A 336 2.89 -7.79 5.20
CA PHE A 336 1.52 -7.50 4.80
C PHE A 336 1.07 -8.44 3.68
N GLU A 337 0.26 -9.43 4.04
CA GLU A 337 -0.06 -10.56 3.18
C GLU A 337 -1.51 -11.02 3.31
N ILE A 338 -2.10 -11.38 2.18
CA ILE A 338 -3.40 -12.03 2.07
C ILE A 338 -3.25 -13.26 1.18
N GLU A 339 -3.53 -14.44 1.72
CA GLU A 339 -3.56 -15.69 0.96
C GLU A 339 -4.81 -16.51 1.27
N GLY A 340 -5.46 -17.07 0.23
CA GLY A 340 -6.58 -17.97 0.41
C GLY A 340 -7.84 -17.26 0.91
N LEU A 341 -8.28 -16.22 0.20
CA LEU A 341 -9.53 -15.52 0.51
C LEU A 341 -10.65 -16.03 -0.40
N THR A 342 -11.73 -16.56 0.17
CA THR A 342 -12.97 -16.82 -0.58
C THR A 342 -13.89 -15.62 -0.43
N GLY A 343 -13.85 -14.72 -1.42
CA GLY A 343 -14.64 -13.49 -1.52
C GLY A 343 -13.82 -12.28 -1.99
N ASP A 344 -14.43 -11.09 -1.97
CA ASP A 344 -13.82 -9.88 -2.52
C ASP A 344 -12.84 -9.22 -1.54
N LEU A 345 -11.78 -8.61 -2.07
CA LEU A 345 -10.82 -7.80 -1.32
C LEU A 345 -10.95 -6.32 -1.71
N ASP A 346 -11.15 -5.45 -0.73
CA ASP A 346 -11.12 -3.99 -0.88
C ASP A 346 -10.09 -3.40 0.08
N CYS A 347 -9.01 -2.84 -0.46
CA CYS A 347 -7.88 -2.35 0.31
C CYS A 347 -7.62 -0.87 0.01
N ARG A 348 -7.64 -0.02 1.05
CA ARG A 348 -7.40 1.42 0.89
C ARG A 348 -6.27 1.93 1.76
N ASN A 349 -5.35 2.64 1.10
CA ASN A 349 -4.16 3.27 1.66
C ASN A 349 -3.45 2.35 2.65
N PHE A 350 -3.17 1.12 2.23
CA PHE A 350 -2.49 0.12 3.04
C PHE A 350 -1.36 -0.54 2.23
N PRO A 351 -0.19 -0.82 2.83
CA PRO A 351 0.99 -1.32 2.12
C PRO A 351 0.95 -2.85 1.92
N LEU A 352 -0.08 -3.40 1.29
CA LEU A 352 -0.13 -4.83 0.96
C LEU A 352 1.03 -5.21 0.02
N GLN A 353 1.77 -6.27 0.37
CA GLN A 353 2.94 -6.73 -0.37
C GLN A 353 2.66 -8.01 -1.15
N HIS A 354 1.88 -8.94 -0.59
CA HIS A 354 1.59 -10.22 -1.20
C HIS A 354 0.10 -10.55 -1.15
N ILE A 355 -0.47 -10.88 -2.31
CA ILE A 355 -1.88 -11.21 -2.48
C ILE A 355 -1.94 -12.44 -3.37
N ALA A 356 -2.46 -13.55 -2.84
CA ALA A 356 -2.49 -14.81 -3.55
C ALA A 356 -3.79 -15.58 -3.31
N ASN A 357 -4.24 -16.31 -4.34
CA ASN A 357 -5.34 -17.29 -4.24
C ASN A 357 -6.63 -16.64 -3.71
N VAL A 358 -7.08 -15.57 -4.37
CA VAL A 358 -8.32 -14.86 -4.04
C VAL A 358 -9.44 -15.33 -4.96
N GLU A 359 -10.47 -15.97 -4.40
CA GLU A 359 -11.69 -16.39 -5.10
C GLU A 359 -12.73 -15.26 -5.13
N GLY A 360 -12.35 -14.12 -5.71
CA GLY A 360 -13.18 -12.91 -5.78
C GLY A 360 -12.47 -11.78 -6.51
N HIS A 361 -13.06 -10.58 -6.47
CA HIS A 361 -12.49 -9.37 -7.06
C HIS A 361 -11.47 -8.73 -6.10
N VAL A 362 -10.36 -8.19 -6.63
CA VAL A 362 -9.38 -7.44 -5.83
C VAL A 362 -9.36 -5.97 -6.23
N SER A 363 -9.79 -5.09 -5.33
CA SER A 363 -9.71 -3.64 -5.48
C SER A 363 -8.72 -3.05 -4.48
N ILE A 364 -7.72 -2.32 -4.98
CA ILE A 364 -6.69 -1.69 -4.15
C ILE A 364 -6.51 -0.25 -4.59
N GLU A 365 -6.66 0.69 -3.67
CA GLU A 365 -6.31 2.09 -3.84
C GLU A 365 -5.26 2.45 -2.78
N SER A 366 -3.98 2.49 -3.16
CA SER A 366 -2.85 2.70 -2.26
C SER A 366 -1.89 3.75 -2.84
N THR A 367 -2.31 5.01 -2.74
CA THR A 367 -1.59 6.17 -3.30
C THR A 367 -0.79 6.95 -2.26
N GLU A 368 -0.98 6.65 -0.97
CA GLU A 368 -0.15 7.22 0.09
C GLU A 368 1.28 6.65 0.05
N GLU A 369 2.26 7.47 0.41
CA GLU A 369 3.66 7.05 0.50
C GLU A 369 3.90 6.38 1.87
N PHE A 370 4.04 5.05 1.88
CA PHE A 370 4.26 4.26 3.12
C PHE A 370 5.73 4.12 3.51
N ALA A 371 6.64 4.39 2.58
CA ALA A 371 8.06 4.35 2.89
C ALA A 371 8.48 5.70 3.49
N ASN A 372 9.10 5.65 4.68
CA ASN A 372 9.81 6.81 5.19
C ASN A 372 10.90 7.20 4.18
N GLY A 373 10.77 8.39 3.58
CA GLY A 373 11.82 8.95 2.75
C GLY A 373 13.08 9.15 3.59
N ASP A 374 14.23 8.74 3.06
CA ASP A 374 15.51 9.03 3.71
C ASP A 374 15.76 10.54 3.59
N SER A 375 15.73 11.24 4.73
CA SER A 375 16.17 12.63 4.82
C SER A 375 17.61 12.65 5.29
N GLY A 376 18.50 13.08 4.41
CA GLY A 376 19.94 13.16 4.64
C GLY A 376 20.44 14.59 4.62
N TYR A 377 21.57 14.81 5.27
CA TYR A 377 22.37 16.01 5.09
C TYR A 377 23.74 15.60 4.58
N SER A 378 24.10 16.05 3.37
CA SER A 378 25.43 15.84 2.80
C SER A 378 25.89 17.14 2.13
N GLY A 379 27.14 17.54 2.39
CA GLY A 379 27.74 18.74 1.79
C GLY A 379 26.99 20.05 2.06
N GLY A 380 26.22 20.15 3.15
CA GLY A 380 25.40 21.33 3.47
C GLY A 380 24.05 21.40 2.74
N GLN A 381 23.70 20.39 1.94
CA GLN A 381 22.40 20.29 1.27
C GLN A 381 21.51 19.24 1.95
N ARG A 382 20.21 19.55 2.03
CA ARG A 382 19.18 18.57 2.36
C ARG A 382 18.99 17.65 1.16
N LEU A 383 19.22 16.37 1.37
CA LEU A 383 18.85 15.33 0.43
C LEU A 383 17.52 14.75 0.88
N PHE A 384 16.51 14.88 0.04
CA PHE A 384 15.28 14.11 0.16
C PHE A 384 15.36 13.00 -0.87
N ALA A 385 15.66 11.78 -0.44
CA ALA A 385 15.42 10.63 -1.27
C ALA A 385 13.92 10.34 -1.22
N PRO A 386 13.25 10.11 -2.36
CA PRO A 386 11.88 9.65 -2.31
C PRO A 386 11.81 8.32 -1.57
N GLY A 387 10.66 8.01 -0.99
CA GLY A 387 10.39 6.75 -0.31
C GLY A 387 10.78 5.55 -1.20
N ARG A 388 11.32 4.51 -0.57
CA ARG A 388 11.68 3.27 -1.25
C ARG A 388 10.45 2.67 -1.92
N MET A 389 10.62 2.21 -3.15
CA MET A 389 9.60 1.40 -3.83
C MET A 389 9.51 0.06 -3.10
N PHE A 390 8.32 -0.32 -2.66
CA PHE A 390 8.10 -1.69 -2.19
C PHE A 390 7.55 -2.56 -3.32
N ALA A 391 7.82 -3.86 -3.21
CA ALA A 391 7.34 -4.85 -4.16
C ALA A 391 5.92 -5.28 -3.77
N VAL A 392 5.06 -5.39 -4.77
CA VAL A 392 3.70 -5.90 -4.65
C VAL A 392 3.53 -7.06 -5.62
N GLN A 393 2.99 -8.15 -5.10
CA GLN A 393 2.74 -9.39 -5.83
C GLN A 393 1.25 -9.73 -5.76
N VAL A 394 0.64 -9.96 -6.92
CA VAL A 394 -0.77 -10.34 -7.05
C VAL A 394 -0.88 -11.58 -7.93
N PHE A 395 -1.29 -12.70 -7.34
CA PHE A 395 -1.32 -14.00 -8.01
C PHE A 395 -2.65 -14.73 -7.81
N ASN A 396 -3.10 -15.44 -8.86
CA ASN A 396 -4.24 -16.35 -8.79
C ASN A 396 -5.51 -15.68 -8.24
N VAL A 397 -6.00 -14.66 -8.96
CA VAL A 397 -7.26 -13.98 -8.65
C VAL A 397 -8.32 -14.51 -9.62
N SER A 398 -9.37 -15.12 -9.09
CA SER A 398 -10.35 -15.82 -9.94
C SER A 398 -11.23 -14.89 -10.77
N ASP A 399 -11.51 -13.69 -10.25
CA ASP A 399 -12.25 -12.65 -10.95
C ASP A 399 -11.30 -11.53 -11.44
N GLY A 400 -11.69 -10.26 -11.35
CA GLY A 400 -10.88 -9.14 -11.83
C GLY A 400 -10.01 -8.46 -10.76
N ILE A 401 -9.18 -7.54 -11.23
CA ILE A 401 -8.39 -6.63 -10.40
C ILE A 401 -8.63 -5.17 -10.80
N ASP A 402 -8.71 -4.30 -9.80
CA ASP A 402 -8.67 -2.83 -9.94
C ASP A 402 -7.62 -2.27 -8.98
N LEU A 403 -6.43 -2.00 -9.51
CA LEU A 403 -5.24 -1.64 -8.74
C LEU A 403 -4.84 -0.21 -9.05
N HIS A 404 -4.76 0.65 -8.04
CA HIS A 404 -4.23 2.00 -8.12
C HIS A 404 -3.14 2.20 -7.07
N PHE A 405 -1.90 2.31 -7.51
CA PHE A 405 -0.73 2.51 -6.66
C PHE A 405 -0.04 3.84 -6.96
N GLY A 406 0.44 4.50 -5.91
CA GLY A 406 1.29 5.68 -6.04
C GLY A 406 2.69 5.32 -6.51
N ARG A 407 3.40 4.43 -5.79
CA ARG A 407 4.76 4.05 -6.18
C ARG A 407 5.16 2.63 -5.77
N VAL A 408 5.12 1.69 -6.71
CA VAL A 408 5.43 0.27 -6.43
C VAL A 408 6.14 -0.44 -7.59
N LYS A 409 6.85 -1.52 -7.26
CA LYS A 409 7.19 -2.57 -8.23
C LYS A 409 6.11 -3.64 -8.16
N LEU A 410 5.27 -3.71 -9.19
CA LEU A 410 4.10 -4.57 -9.26
C LEU A 410 4.38 -5.80 -10.14
N ASP A 411 4.05 -6.99 -9.64
CA ASP A 411 4.10 -8.26 -10.36
C ASP A 411 2.73 -8.93 -10.28
N VAL A 412 2.11 -9.19 -11.43
CA VAL A 412 0.72 -9.68 -11.55
C VAL A 412 0.69 -10.92 -12.44
N ALA A 413 0.10 -12.02 -11.96
CA ALA A 413 -0.16 -13.19 -12.80
C ALA A 413 -1.43 -13.95 -12.40
N GLY A 414 -2.02 -14.68 -13.35
CA GLY A 414 -3.15 -15.56 -13.08
C GLY A 414 -4.44 -14.84 -12.67
N VAL A 415 -4.81 -13.78 -13.39
CA VAL A 415 -6.09 -13.08 -13.22
C VAL A 415 -7.13 -13.66 -14.18
N GLY A 416 -8.29 -14.05 -13.67
CA GLY A 416 -9.37 -14.67 -14.45
C GLY A 416 -10.32 -13.68 -15.15
N GLY A 417 -10.45 -12.46 -14.62
CA GLY A 417 -11.39 -11.43 -15.08
C GLY A 417 -10.72 -10.18 -15.65
N THR A 418 -11.34 -9.01 -15.42
CA THR A 418 -10.83 -7.73 -15.90
C THR A 418 -9.53 -7.35 -15.22
N VAL A 419 -8.67 -6.62 -15.94
CA VAL A 419 -7.43 -6.08 -15.38
C VAL A 419 -7.50 -4.57 -15.55
N ASN A 420 -7.58 -3.83 -14.45
CA ASN A 420 -7.40 -2.38 -14.44
C ASN A 420 -6.24 -2.05 -13.50
N ILE A 421 -5.15 -1.52 -14.04
CA ILE A 421 -3.97 -1.15 -13.28
C ILE A 421 -3.64 0.31 -13.57
N GLN A 422 -3.43 1.07 -12.50
CA GLN A 422 -2.80 2.38 -12.52
C GLN A 422 -1.66 2.37 -11.51
N ASN A 423 -0.43 2.51 -11.99
CA ASN A 423 0.75 2.61 -11.14
C ASN A 423 1.46 3.92 -11.50
N ASP A 424 1.35 4.93 -10.65
CA ASP A 424 1.86 6.25 -11.00
C ASP A 424 3.38 6.19 -11.22
N PHE A 425 4.12 5.53 -10.33
CA PHE A 425 5.58 5.42 -10.42
C PHE A 425 6.09 4.01 -10.14
N GLY A 426 6.88 3.45 -11.05
CA GLY A 426 7.62 2.21 -10.80
C GLY A 426 7.56 1.23 -11.95
N GLU A 427 7.77 -0.05 -11.66
CA GLU A 427 7.76 -1.12 -12.67
C GLU A 427 6.48 -1.94 -12.53
N THR A 428 5.86 -2.32 -13.63
CA THR A 428 4.77 -3.29 -13.64
C THR A 428 5.11 -4.44 -14.58
N PHE A 429 5.09 -5.65 -14.04
CA PHE A 429 5.22 -6.91 -14.75
C PHE A 429 3.87 -7.60 -14.71
N ILE A 430 3.35 -7.98 -15.87
CA ILE A 430 2.09 -8.70 -15.96
C ILE A 430 2.22 -9.92 -16.86
N ASP A 431 1.78 -11.06 -16.34
CA ASP A 431 1.49 -12.25 -17.12
C ASP A 431 0.04 -12.21 -17.61
N ALA A 432 -0.11 -11.82 -18.88
CA ALA A 432 -1.37 -11.65 -19.56
C ALA A 432 -1.75 -12.86 -20.44
N ARG A 433 -1.16 -14.04 -20.20
CA ARG A 433 -1.43 -15.26 -20.99
C ARG A 433 -2.87 -15.78 -20.89
N THR A 434 -3.61 -15.39 -19.85
CA THR A 434 -4.98 -15.84 -19.57
C THR A 434 -6.05 -14.78 -19.83
N LEU A 435 -5.68 -13.64 -20.42
CA LEU A 435 -6.65 -12.57 -20.70
C LEU A 435 -7.74 -13.06 -21.66
N THR A 436 -8.95 -12.56 -21.44
CA THR A 436 -10.12 -12.85 -22.27
C THR A 436 -10.56 -11.59 -23.01
N LEU A 437 -11.59 -11.66 -23.87
CA LEU A 437 -12.08 -10.50 -24.59
C LEU A 437 -12.91 -9.59 -23.66
N GLN A 438 -12.23 -8.81 -22.83
CA GLN A 438 -12.78 -7.85 -21.88
C GLN A 438 -12.00 -6.52 -21.95
N PRO A 439 -12.52 -5.40 -21.41
CA PRO A 439 -11.80 -4.12 -21.43
C PRO A 439 -10.72 -4.06 -20.34
N HIS A 440 -9.49 -4.45 -20.69
CA HIS A 440 -8.32 -4.38 -19.81
C HIS A 440 -7.56 -3.05 -19.99
N ARG A 441 -6.96 -2.57 -18.90
CA ARG A 441 -6.23 -1.29 -18.85
C ARG A 441 -5.01 -1.39 -17.94
N ILE A 442 -3.89 -0.84 -18.39
CA ILE A 442 -2.67 -0.62 -17.60
C ILE A 442 -2.16 0.79 -17.89
N VAL A 443 -2.02 1.63 -16.87
CA VAL A 443 -1.59 3.03 -17.00
C VAL A 443 -0.46 3.37 -16.05
N HIS A 444 0.59 4.01 -16.56
CA HIS A 444 1.71 4.53 -15.78
C HIS A 444 1.94 6.02 -16.01
N GLN A 445 2.26 6.78 -14.94
CA GLN A 445 2.86 8.11 -15.12
C GLN A 445 4.33 7.99 -15.51
N ALA A 446 5.10 7.13 -14.84
CA ALA A 446 6.49 6.85 -15.18
C ALA A 446 6.95 5.44 -14.77
N GLY A 447 7.99 4.96 -15.45
CA GLY A 447 8.60 3.65 -15.24
C GLY A 447 8.17 2.58 -16.25
N GLY A 448 8.74 1.38 -16.11
CA GLY A 448 8.63 0.33 -17.13
C GLY A 448 7.35 -0.52 -17.00
N ILE A 449 6.74 -0.88 -18.13
CA ILE A 449 5.69 -1.89 -18.19
C ILE A 449 6.18 -3.06 -19.05
N VAL A 450 6.12 -4.27 -18.51
CA VAL A 450 6.43 -5.51 -19.21
C VAL A 450 5.19 -6.39 -19.21
N VAL A 451 4.72 -6.75 -20.41
CA VAL A 451 3.52 -7.57 -20.59
C VAL A 451 3.91 -8.84 -21.32
N HIS A 452 3.67 -9.98 -20.68
CA HIS A 452 3.87 -11.31 -21.23
C HIS A 452 2.58 -11.81 -21.87
N LEU A 453 2.60 -12.11 -23.17
CA LEU A 453 1.41 -12.48 -23.94
C LEU A 453 1.59 -13.86 -24.59
N SER A 454 0.51 -14.63 -24.66
CA SER A 454 0.43 -15.84 -25.47
C SER A 454 -0.01 -15.51 -26.90
N THR A 455 0.26 -16.42 -27.83
CA THR A 455 -0.22 -16.27 -29.21
C THR A 455 -1.75 -16.30 -29.28
N ASP A 456 -2.40 -17.08 -28.42
CA ASP A 456 -3.87 -17.18 -28.36
C ASP A 456 -4.52 -15.88 -27.91
N VAL A 457 -3.93 -15.20 -26.92
CA VAL A 457 -4.39 -13.87 -26.48
C VAL A 457 -4.24 -12.86 -27.61
N LEU A 458 -3.13 -12.85 -28.34
CA LEU A 458 -2.96 -11.93 -29.49
C LEU A 458 -3.99 -12.13 -30.60
N ASN A 459 -4.45 -13.36 -30.81
CA ASN A 459 -5.45 -13.67 -31.83
C ASN A 459 -6.87 -13.27 -31.40
N THR A 460 -7.12 -13.09 -30.11
CA THR A 460 -8.48 -12.92 -29.56
C THR A 460 -8.69 -11.57 -28.88
N VAL A 461 -7.64 -10.97 -28.32
CA VAL A 461 -7.69 -9.73 -27.54
C VAL A 461 -6.97 -8.62 -28.32
N PRO A 462 -7.70 -7.60 -28.81
CA PRO A 462 -7.09 -6.45 -29.46
C PRO A 462 -6.14 -5.72 -28.51
N ILE A 463 -4.93 -5.40 -28.96
CA ILE A 463 -3.91 -4.73 -28.14
C ILE A 463 -3.68 -3.31 -28.64
N LEU A 464 -3.54 -2.38 -27.70
CA LEU A 464 -3.07 -1.02 -27.93
C LEU A 464 -2.05 -0.67 -26.85
N ALA A 465 -0.78 -0.55 -27.23
CA ALA A 465 0.30 -0.17 -26.31
C ALA A 465 0.96 1.13 -26.78
N VAL A 466 0.97 2.17 -25.93
CA VAL A 466 1.30 3.55 -26.29
C VAL A 466 2.11 4.27 -25.22
N THR A 467 3.16 4.97 -25.64
CA THR A 467 3.96 5.83 -24.77
C THR A 467 4.21 7.21 -25.39
N ASN A 468 4.38 8.23 -24.55
CA ASN A 468 4.66 9.60 -25.00
C ASN A 468 6.17 9.93 -24.97
N HIS A 469 6.87 9.48 -23.93
CA HIS A 469 8.30 9.81 -23.73
C HIS A 469 9.22 8.59 -23.62
N GLY A 470 8.69 7.37 -23.77
CA GLY A 470 9.46 6.14 -23.70
C GLY A 470 9.67 5.43 -25.03
N GLU A 471 10.23 4.24 -24.94
CA GLU A 471 10.35 3.29 -26.06
C GLU A 471 9.26 2.23 -25.96
N VAL A 472 8.81 1.74 -27.12
CA VAL A 472 7.96 0.55 -27.22
C VAL A 472 8.79 -0.55 -27.87
N ARG A 473 8.86 -1.69 -27.21
CA ARG A 473 9.62 -2.87 -27.65
C ARG A 473 8.68 -4.06 -27.75
N THR A 474 8.90 -4.90 -28.75
CA THR A 474 8.16 -6.14 -28.95
C THR A 474 9.03 -7.17 -29.66
N ASP A 475 8.86 -8.44 -29.32
CA ASP A 475 9.43 -9.59 -30.04
C ASP A 475 8.42 -10.23 -31.02
N PHE A 476 7.19 -9.72 -31.06
CA PHE A 476 6.18 -10.14 -32.03
C PHE A 476 6.48 -9.59 -33.43
N PRO A 477 6.19 -10.36 -34.49
CA PRO A 477 6.42 -9.92 -35.85
C PRO A 477 5.43 -8.81 -36.25
N ARG A 478 5.87 -7.95 -37.18
CA ARG A 478 5.09 -6.79 -37.62
C ARG A 478 3.77 -7.16 -38.30
N GLU A 479 3.64 -8.38 -38.83
CA GLU A 479 2.36 -8.83 -39.39
C GLU A 479 1.27 -9.03 -38.34
N VAL A 480 1.64 -9.10 -37.05
CA VAL A 480 0.73 -9.29 -35.91
C VAL A 480 0.50 -7.96 -35.17
N LEU A 481 1.58 -7.21 -34.93
CA LEU A 481 1.52 -5.89 -34.29
C LEU A 481 2.10 -4.81 -35.22
N ASP A 482 1.29 -3.82 -35.57
CA ASP A 482 1.71 -2.70 -36.41
C ASP A 482 2.12 -1.48 -35.57
N ASP A 483 3.22 -0.84 -35.96
CA ASP A 483 3.75 0.35 -35.34
C ASP A 483 3.00 1.59 -35.82
N PHE A 484 2.73 2.54 -34.92
CA PHE A 484 2.16 3.82 -35.31
C PHE A 484 2.73 4.99 -34.51
N ARG A 485 2.49 6.19 -35.05
CA ARG A 485 2.77 7.47 -34.38
C ARG A 485 1.56 8.37 -34.53
N LEU A 486 1.15 9.00 -33.44
CA LEU A 486 0.01 9.91 -33.43
C LEU A 486 0.35 11.18 -32.65
N ILE A 487 -0.06 12.33 -33.17
CA ILE A 487 -0.03 13.58 -32.42
C ILE A 487 -1.34 13.62 -31.62
N GLY A 488 -1.23 13.58 -30.29
CA GLY A 488 -2.40 13.59 -29.42
C GLY A 488 -3.24 14.85 -29.61
N PRO A 489 -4.56 14.79 -29.42
CA PRO A 489 -5.42 15.97 -29.53
C PRO A 489 -5.00 17.04 -28.51
N ASP A 490 -5.06 18.31 -28.93
CA ASP A 490 -4.55 19.54 -28.26
C ASP A 490 -5.12 19.84 -26.84
N LYS A 491 -5.83 18.91 -26.19
CA LYS A 491 -6.65 19.20 -24.99
C LYS A 491 -6.07 18.84 -23.63
N LEU A 492 -4.95 18.11 -23.52
CA LEU A 492 -4.26 17.96 -22.23
C LEU A 492 -3.27 19.13 -22.02
N ASN A 493 -3.73 20.16 -21.30
CA ASN A 493 -2.94 21.31 -20.86
C ASN A 493 -2.33 22.19 -21.96
N GLY A 494 -2.86 22.13 -23.20
CA GLY A 494 -2.39 22.94 -24.32
C GLY A 494 -1.03 22.53 -24.89
N VAL A 495 -0.51 21.35 -24.52
CA VAL A 495 0.78 20.83 -25.00
C VAL A 495 0.57 19.71 -26.01
N ARG A 496 1.09 19.89 -27.23
CA ARG A 496 1.14 18.81 -28.24
C ARG A 496 2.10 17.72 -27.79
N ARG A 497 1.56 16.51 -27.62
CA ARG A 497 2.32 15.31 -27.26
C ARG A 497 2.36 14.36 -28.45
N THR A 498 3.53 13.79 -28.71
CA THR A 498 3.69 12.76 -29.75
C THR A 498 3.66 11.41 -29.07
N TRP A 499 2.73 10.57 -29.47
CA TRP A 499 2.61 9.21 -28.98
C TRP A 499 3.19 8.24 -29.99
N VAL A 500 3.94 7.27 -29.50
CA VAL A 500 4.48 6.16 -30.27
C VAL A 500 3.92 4.87 -29.67
N GLY A 501 3.50 3.95 -30.52
CA GLY A 501 2.83 2.75 -30.04
C GLY A 501 2.82 1.61 -31.03
N ILE A 502 2.31 0.48 -30.56
CA ILE A 502 2.02 -0.72 -31.32
C ILE A 502 0.58 -1.15 -31.07
N ARG A 503 -0.05 -1.76 -32.07
CA ARG A 503 -1.42 -2.26 -31.98
C ARG A 503 -1.62 -3.53 -32.79
N THR A 504 -2.65 -4.31 -32.48
CA THR A 504 -3.03 -5.46 -33.31
C THR A 504 -3.44 -5.00 -34.71
N ASP A 505 -2.88 -5.65 -35.74
CA ASP A 505 -3.24 -5.38 -37.14
C ASP A 505 -4.56 -6.08 -37.49
N SER A 506 -5.62 -5.29 -37.70
CA SER A 506 -6.91 -5.79 -38.20
C SER A 506 -6.81 -6.01 -39.71
N LYS A 507 -6.18 -7.11 -40.12
CA LYS A 507 -6.18 -7.52 -41.54
C LYS A 507 -7.55 -8.03 -42.00
N ASP A 508 -8.39 -8.50 -41.07
CA ASP A 508 -9.80 -8.82 -41.32
C ASP A 508 -10.67 -7.57 -41.21
N GLN A 509 -10.71 -6.78 -42.30
CA GLN A 509 -11.56 -5.59 -42.44
C GLN A 509 -13.07 -5.91 -42.42
N SER A 510 -13.48 -7.17 -42.28
CA SER A 510 -14.88 -7.61 -42.23
C SER A 510 -15.47 -7.68 -40.82
N ALA A 511 -14.67 -7.57 -39.77
CA ALA A 511 -15.13 -7.62 -38.37
C ALA A 511 -15.08 -6.22 -37.72
N GLU A 512 -16.20 -5.50 -37.85
CA GLU A 512 -16.55 -4.21 -37.23
C GLU A 512 -15.59 -2.99 -37.38
N PRO A 513 -16.13 -1.77 -37.59
CA PRO A 513 -15.33 -0.53 -37.69
C PRO A 513 -14.56 -0.12 -36.41
N ALA A 514 -14.67 -0.89 -35.32
CA ALA A 514 -14.16 -0.55 -33.99
C ALA A 514 -12.62 -0.57 -33.84
N HIS A 515 -11.89 -1.07 -34.83
CA HIS A 515 -10.42 -1.22 -34.77
C HIS A 515 -9.64 -0.36 -35.78
N GLY A 516 -10.32 0.53 -36.52
CA GLY A 516 -9.68 1.44 -37.46
C GLY A 516 -8.81 2.53 -36.80
N LEU A 517 -7.96 3.22 -37.58
CA LEU A 517 -7.12 4.33 -37.08
C LEU A 517 -7.93 5.42 -36.34
N PHE A 518 -9.18 5.65 -36.74
CA PHE A 518 -10.06 6.63 -36.11
C PHE A 518 -10.58 6.19 -34.75
N SER A 519 -10.70 4.89 -34.46
CA SER A 519 -11.14 4.43 -33.12
C SER A 519 -10.10 4.71 -32.05
N LEU A 520 -8.83 4.90 -32.42
CA LEU A 520 -7.78 5.37 -31.51
C LEU A 520 -8.09 6.77 -30.95
N LEU A 521 -8.76 7.64 -31.72
CA LEU A 521 -9.05 9.01 -31.28
C LEU A 521 -10.04 9.04 -30.10
N ASP A 522 -10.96 8.09 -30.05
CA ASP A 522 -11.96 7.98 -28.99
C ASP A 522 -11.49 7.07 -27.85
N ARG A 523 -10.77 5.99 -28.19
CA ARG A 523 -10.23 5.03 -27.21
C ARG A 523 -9.17 5.67 -26.32
N PHE A 524 -8.34 6.56 -26.87
CA PHE A 524 -7.22 7.15 -26.13
C PHE A 524 -7.65 8.04 -24.95
N PRO A 525 -8.58 9.02 -25.10
CA PRO A 525 -9.15 9.72 -23.95
C PRO A 525 -9.78 8.77 -22.93
N ALA A 526 -10.51 7.74 -23.37
CA ALA A 526 -11.18 6.79 -22.48
C ALA A 526 -10.20 5.93 -21.64
N ILE A 527 -9.00 5.65 -22.15
CA ILE A 527 -7.92 5.02 -21.36
C ILE A 527 -7.46 5.98 -20.26
N GLN A 528 -7.35 7.29 -20.55
CA GLN A 528 -6.84 8.26 -19.60
C GLN A 528 -7.83 8.57 -18.47
N SER A 529 -9.11 8.73 -18.80
CA SER A 529 -10.20 9.03 -17.84
C SER A 529 -10.75 7.81 -17.11
N ASN A 530 -10.29 6.61 -17.49
CA ASN A 530 -10.90 5.35 -17.09
C ASN A 530 -12.39 5.21 -17.47
N ASP A 531 -12.81 5.81 -18.59
CA ASP A 531 -14.18 5.69 -19.10
C ASP A 531 -14.44 4.31 -19.73
N THR A 532 -15.69 4.06 -20.13
CA THR A 532 -16.10 2.85 -20.88
C THR A 532 -15.29 2.71 -22.17
N ARG A 533 -14.75 1.51 -22.40
CA ARG A 533 -13.88 1.18 -23.55
C ARG A 533 -14.36 -0.09 -24.26
N PRO A 534 -14.09 -0.24 -25.56
CA PRO A 534 -14.23 -1.53 -26.24
C PRO A 534 -13.33 -2.59 -25.59
N PRO A 535 -13.68 -3.88 -25.69
CA PRO A 535 -12.81 -4.98 -25.26
C PRO A 535 -11.40 -4.92 -25.90
N GLY A 536 -10.41 -5.40 -25.16
CA GLY A 536 -9.00 -5.41 -25.54
C GLY A 536 -8.07 -5.03 -24.39
N LEU A 537 -6.77 -5.08 -24.63
CA LEU A 537 -5.73 -4.67 -23.69
C LEU A 537 -5.17 -3.30 -24.07
N ASP A 538 -5.46 -2.30 -23.23
CA ASP A 538 -4.93 -0.95 -23.35
C ASP A 538 -3.76 -0.72 -22.38
N VAL A 539 -2.59 -0.40 -22.91
CA VAL A 539 -1.37 -0.13 -22.14
C VAL A 539 -0.87 1.27 -22.45
N LEU A 540 -0.88 2.17 -21.47
CA LEU A 540 -0.47 3.57 -21.62
C LEU A 540 0.64 3.93 -20.63
N SER A 541 1.74 4.48 -21.12
CA SER A 541 2.78 5.08 -20.28
C SER A 541 3.05 6.53 -20.65
N TYR A 542 2.93 7.45 -19.69
CA TYR A 542 3.22 8.86 -19.96
C TYR A 542 4.72 9.13 -20.09
N GLY A 543 5.55 8.44 -19.30
CA GLY A 543 6.96 8.75 -19.10
C GLY A 543 7.92 7.58 -19.12
N GLY A 544 7.48 6.37 -19.48
CA GLY A 544 8.30 5.17 -19.38
C GLY A 544 8.20 4.21 -20.56
N SER A 545 9.02 3.17 -20.52
CA SER A 545 9.14 2.17 -21.58
C SER A 545 8.06 1.09 -21.49
N LEU A 546 7.61 0.62 -22.65
CA LEU A 546 6.68 -0.50 -22.79
C LEU A 546 7.39 -1.65 -23.49
N THR A 547 7.27 -2.86 -22.95
CA THR A 547 7.78 -4.07 -23.59
C THR A 547 6.67 -5.11 -23.64
N LEU A 548 6.30 -5.55 -24.83
CA LEU A 548 5.45 -6.72 -25.03
C LEU A 548 6.35 -7.91 -25.35
N LEU A 549 6.20 -9.02 -24.63
CA LEU A 549 7.02 -10.21 -24.80
C LEU A 549 6.15 -11.41 -25.13
N LYS A 550 6.62 -12.22 -26.08
CA LYS A 550 6.04 -13.51 -26.41
C LYS A 550 6.44 -14.51 -25.33
N SER A 551 5.42 -15.04 -24.66
CA SER A 551 5.60 -16.19 -23.79
C SER A 551 5.43 -17.48 -24.59
N GLU A 552 6.35 -18.43 -24.36
CA GLU A 552 6.27 -19.79 -24.89
C GLU A 552 5.15 -20.61 -24.26
#